data_AF-A0A7W6K6F1-F1
#
_entry.id   AF-A0A7W6K6F1-F1
#
_cell.length_a   1.000
_cell.length_b   1.000
_cell.length_c   1.000
_cell.angle_alpha   90.00
_cell.angle_beta   90.00
_cell.angle_gamma   90.00
#
_symmetry.space_group_name_H-M   'P 1'
#
loop_
_entity.id
_entity.type
_entity.pdbx_description
1 polymer ?
#
loop_
_entity_poly.entity_id
_entity_poly.type
_entity_poly.pdbx_seq_one_letter_code
_entity_poly.pdbx_strand_id
1 'polypeptide(L)'
;MSIAISGATFSQALNLVKDGYPIRRQSWGEDTYVTFIKGTVSSTVTENFVNAVPRSLFEVADGKTSMPVFVMTNSADNRNDCWTPQSIDLLAVDWVALDQPNADGGSV
;
A
#
# COMPACT_ATOMS: atom_id res chain seq x y z
N MET A 1 10.85 7.15 -9.30
CA MET A 1 10.05 7.87 -8.28
C MET A 1 11.01 8.64 -7.39
N SER A 2 10.66 9.87 -7.00
CA SER A 2 11.40 10.64 -6.00
C SER A 2 10.95 10.27 -4.58
N ILE A 3 11.76 10.64 -3.58
CA ILE A 3 11.44 10.41 -2.16
C ILE A 3 10.64 11.60 -1.64
N ALA A 4 9.42 11.34 -1.15
CA ALA A 4 8.58 12.32 -0.48
C ALA A 4 8.98 12.49 1.00
N ILE A 5 9.23 11.38 1.69
CA ILE A 5 9.57 11.33 3.11
C ILE A 5 10.66 10.28 3.33
N SER A 6 11.64 10.58 4.20
CA SER A 6 12.74 9.68 4.55
C SER A 6 12.92 9.54 6.05
N GLY A 7 13.42 8.39 6.50
CA GLY A 7 13.68 8.11 7.92
C GLY A 7 12.41 7.92 8.75
N ALA A 8 11.34 7.41 8.13
CA ALA A 8 10.09 7.15 8.81
C ALA A 8 10.16 5.88 9.66
N THR A 9 9.43 5.89 10.78
CA THR A 9 9.13 4.67 11.54
C THR A 9 8.14 3.80 10.75
N PHE A 10 8.07 2.50 11.09
CA PHE A 10 7.10 1.59 10.52
C PHE A 10 5.65 2.10 10.60
N SER A 11 5.23 2.66 11.74
CA SER A 11 3.85 3.17 11.89
C SER A 11 3.57 4.35 10.97
N GLN A 12 4.54 5.24 10.77
CA GLN A 12 4.40 6.36 9.84
C GLN A 12 4.31 5.85 8.40
N ALA A 13 5.19 4.93 8.01
CA ALA A 13 5.19 4.31 6.70
C ALA A 13 3.85 3.61 6.40
N LEU A 14 3.30 2.86 7.37
CA LEU A 14 1.99 2.21 7.23
C LEU A 14 0.83 3.18 6.98
N ASN A 15 0.87 4.37 7.58
CA ASN A 15 -0.16 5.38 7.32
C ASN A 15 0.01 5.98 5.92
N LEU A 16 1.24 6.32 5.54
CA LEU A 16 1.55 6.87 4.22
C LEU A 16 1.15 5.93 3.08
N VAL A 17 1.41 4.63 3.22
CA VAL A 17 1.01 3.67 2.18
C VAL A 17 -0.51 3.50 2.07
N LYS A 18 -1.25 3.62 3.17
CA LYS A 18 -2.73 3.64 3.13
C LYS A 18 -3.27 4.91 2.46
N ASP A 19 -2.54 6.01 2.56
CA ASP A 19 -2.83 7.27 1.87
C ASP A 19 -2.39 7.24 0.39
N GLY A 20 -1.82 6.12 -0.07
CA GLY A 20 -1.48 5.89 -1.48
C GLY A 20 -0.04 6.20 -1.86
N TYR A 21 0.85 6.46 -0.90
CA TYR A 21 2.29 6.63 -1.17
C TYR A 21 2.99 5.27 -1.15
N PRO A 22 3.63 4.80 -2.22
CA PRO A 22 4.45 3.60 -2.15
C PRO A 22 5.55 3.76 -1.09
N ILE A 23 5.78 2.74 -0.28
CA ILE A 23 6.82 2.78 0.77
C ILE A 23 7.89 1.72 0.51
N ARG A 24 9.13 1.97 0.93
CA ARG A 24 10.17 0.93 0.95
C ARG A 24 11.12 1.12 2.10
N ARG A 25 11.90 0.08 2.39
CA ARG A 25 13.10 0.18 3.23
C ARG A 25 14.25 0.73 2.39
N GLN A 26 15.09 1.57 2.97
CA GLN A 26 16.32 2.02 2.29
C GLN A 26 17.22 0.85 1.89
N SER A 27 17.19 -0.25 2.65
CA SER A 27 18.01 -1.45 2.40
C SER A 27 17.48 -2.39 1.31
N TRP A 28 16.27 -2.22 0.78
CA TRP A 28 15.65 -3.17 -0.17
C TRP A 28 16.01 -2.94 -1.64
N GLY A 29 16.82 -1.92 -1.95
CA GLY A 29 17.05 -1.48 -3.32
C GLY A 29 15.89 -0.62 -3.84
N GLU A 30 16.08 0.01 -5.00
CA GLU A 30 15.13 1.02 -5.52
C GLU A 30 13.90 0.42 -6.21
N ASP A 31 14.03 -0.81 -6.71
CA ASP A 31 12.97 -1.52 -7.44
C ASP A 31 11.98 -2.25 -6.53
N THR A 32 12.27 -2.37 -5.23
CA THR A 32 11.40 -3.07 -4.28
C THR A 32 10.66 -2.09 -3.39
N TYR A 33 9.33 -2.12 -3.46
CA TYR A 33 8.46 -1.25 -2.67
C TYR A 33 7.13 -1.92 -2.34
N VAL A 34 6.40 -1.36 -1.40
CA VAL A 34 5.09 -1.81 -0.93
C VAL A 34 4.05 -0.76 -1.32
N THR A 35 2.94 -1.25 -1.85
CA THR A 35 1.73 -0.46 -2.10
C THR A 35 0.56 -1.00 -1.31
N PHE A 36 -0.50 -0.21 -1.20
CA PHE A 36 -1.76 -0.62 -0.60
C PHE A 36 -2.84 -0.62 -1.68
N ILE A 37 -3.45 -1.77 -1.92
CA ILE A 37 -4.60 -1.92 -2.80
C ILE A 37 -5.84 -1.91 -1.92
N LYS A 38 -6.73 -0.92 -2.13
CA LYS A 38 -8.02 -0.87 -1.45
C LYS A 38 -8.85 -2.10 -1.81
N GLY A 39 -9.62 -2.58 -0.85
CA GLY A 39 -10.59 -3.63 -1.12
C GLY A 39 -11.75 -3.08 -1.95
N THR A 40 -12.65 -3.96 -2.36
CA THR A 40 -13.89 -3.58 -3.03
C THR A 40 -15.08 -4.14 -2.27
N VAL A 41 -16.16 -3.38 -2.19
CA VAL A 41 -17.44 -3.81 -1.60
C VAL A 41 -18.59 -3.33 -2.47
N SER A 42 -19.74 -4.00 -2.36
CA SER A 42 -20.96 -3.55 -3.05
C SER A 42 -21.45 -2.22 -2.49
N SER A 43 -22.18 -1.49 -3.32
CA SER A 43 -22.85 -0.23 -2.96
C SER A 43 -23.85 -0.39 -1.81
N THR A 44 -24.34 -1.61 -1.56
CA THR A 44 -25.28 -1.94 -0.47
C THR A 44 -24.64 -2.01 0.91
N VAL A 45 -23.31 -2.13 1.01
CA VAL A 45 -22.58 -2.17 2.28
C VAL A 45 -22.36 -0.74 2.76
N THR A 46 -23.12 -0.35 3.77
CA THR A 46 -23.17 1.02 4.32
C THR A 46 -22.57 1.14 5.71
N GLU A 47 -22.15 0.02 6.29
CA GLU A 47 -21.54 -0.05 7.61
C GLU A 47 -20.18 0.63 7.63
N ASN A 48 -19.83 1.22 8.78
CA ASN A 48 -18.52 1.85 8.99
C ASN A 48 -17.37 0.82 8.99
N PHE A 49 -17.68 -0.47 9.17
CA PHE A 49 -16.73 -1.57 9.19
C PHE A 49 -17.25 -2.73 8.36
N VAL A 50 -16.35 -3.36 7.61
CA VAL A 50 -16.60 -4.57 6.82
C VAL A 50 -15.62 -5.63 7.30
N ASN A 51 -16.12 -6.73 7.89
CA ASN A 51 -15.28 -7.77 8.50
C ASN A 51 -14.23 -7.20 9.47
N ALA A 52 -14.64 -6.29 10.37
CA ALA A 52 -13.78 -5.56 11.31
C ALA A 52 -12.72 -4.64 10.68
N VAL A 53 -12.74 -4.43 9.36
CA VAL A 53 -11.86 -3.49 8.66
C VAL A 53 -12.61 -2.19 8.37
N PRO A 54 -12.00 -1.00 8.58
CA PRO A 54 -12.65 0.27 8.30
C PRO A 54 -13.14 0.39 6.85
N ARG A 55 -14.36 0.88 6.67
CA ARG A 55 -14.99 1.07 5.35
C ARG A 55 -14.20 1.98 4.41
N SER A 56 -13.42 2.91 4.95
CA SER A 56 -12.54 3.82 4.20
C SER A 56 -11.43 3.13 3.41
N LEU A 57 -11.12 1.87 3.76
CA LEU A 57 -10.13 1.04 3.07
C LEU A 57 -10.72 0.25 1.89
N PHE A 58 -11.97 0.52 1.53
CA PHE A 58 -12.66 -0.13 0.42
C PHE A 58 -13.23 0.90 -0.57
N GLU A 59 -13.25 0.53 -1.84
CA GLU A 59 -13.96 1.22 -2.91
C GLU A 59 -15.31 0.56 -3.18
N VAL A 60 -16.26 1.32 -3.74
CA VAL A 60 -17.54 0.77 -4.20
C VAL A 60 -17.33 0.21 -5.60
N ALA A 61 -17.54 -1.09 -5.77
CA ALA A 61 -17.57 -1.72 -7.08
C ALA A 61 -18.58 -2.87 -7.06
N ASP A 62 -19.61 -2.77 -7.90
CA ASP A 62 -20.65 -3.79 -7.97
C ASP A 62 -20.10 -5.06 -8.64
N GLY A 63 -20.32 -6.22 -8.00
CA GLY A 63 -20.02 -7.55 -8.57
C GLY A 63 -18.77 -8.25 -8.04
N LYS A 64 -17.91 -7.59 -7.24
CA LYS A 64 -16.75 -8.27 -6.60
C LYS A 64 -16.44 -7.68 -5.24
N THR A 65 -16.51 -8.49 -4.20
CA THR A 65 -15.98 -8.13 -2.87
C THR A 65 -14.54 -8.63 -2.75
N SER A 66 -13.64 -7.76 -2.32
CA SER A 66 -12.25 -8.10 -2.07
C SER A 66 -11.74 -7.39 -0.81
N MET A 67 -10.87 -8.06 -0.06
CA MET A 67 -10.23 -7.46 1.11
C MET A 67 -9.07 -6.56 0.66
N PRO A 68 -8.84 -5.42 1.33
CA PRO A 68 -7.65 -4.62 1.11
C PRO A 68 -6.38 -5.43 1.39
N VAL A 69 -5.33 -5.17 0.63
CA VAL A 69 -4.08 -5.93 0.68
C VAL A 69 -2.88 -5.02 0.51
N PHE A 70 -1.82 -5.29 1.27
CA PHE A 70 -0.51 -4.72 1.00
C PHE A 70 0.23 -5.61 0.01
N VAL A 71 0.77 -5.02 -1.04
CA VAL A 71 1.50 -5.73 -2.09
C VAL A 71 2.93 -5.25 -2.11
N MET A 72 3.88 -6.18 -2.00
CA MET A 72 5.27 -5.93 -2.31
C MET A 72 5.49 -6.16 -3.79
N THR A 73 6.04 -5.15 -4.45
CA THR A 73 6.43 -5.18 -5.86
C THR A 73 7.94 -5.14 -5.95
N ASN A 74 8.51 -6.02 -6.77
CA ASN A 74 9.87 -5.90 -7.27
C ASN A 74 9.77 -5.65 -8.78
N SER A 75 9.99 -4.40 -9.20
CA SER A 75 9.86 -3.99 -10.60
C SER A 75 10.95 -4.54 -11.51
N ALA A 76 12.14 -4.83 -10.97
CA ALA A 76 13.22 -5.44 -11.75
C ALA A 76 12.87 -6.87 -12.20
N ASP A 77 12.15 -7.61 -11.35
CA ASP A 77 11.75 -9.00 -11.60
C ASP A 77 10.29 -9.15 -12.09
N ASN A 78 9.58 -8.04 -12.28
CA ASN A 78 8.14 -7.99 -12.61
C ASN A 78 7.29 -8.89 -11.68
N ARG A 79 7.58 -8.83 -10.37
CA ARG A 79 7.00 -9.71 -9.36
C ARG A 79 6.17 -8.93 -8.35
N ASN A 80 4.99 -9.45 -8.03
CA ASN A 80 4.10 -8.92 -7.01
C ASN A 80 3.72 -10.03 -6.03
N ASP A 81 3.83 -9.77 -4.73
CA ASP A 81 3.44 -10.68 -3.67
C ASP A 81 2.63 -9.97 -2.58
N CYS A 82 1.74 -10.70 -1.91
CA CYS A 82 1.11 -10.19 -0.70
C CYS A 82 2.19 -9.96 0.37
N TRP A 83 2.30 -8.72 0.86
CA TRP A 83 3.27 -8.39 1.88
C TRP A 83 2.66 -8.52 3.27
N THR A 84 3.34 -9.28 4.13
CA THR A 84 3.07 -9.33 5.56
C THR A 84 4.33 -8.89 6.30
N PRO A 85 4.28 -7.79 7.07
CA PRO A 85 5.47 -7.27 7.73
C PRO A 85 6.05 -8.29 8.71
N GLN A 86 7.36 -8.44 8.70
CA GLN A 86 8.11 -9.28 9.64
C GLN A 86 8.64 -8.45 10.81
N SER A 87 9.15 -9.07 11.88
CA SER A 87 9.67 -8.33 13.05
C SER A 87 10.75 -7.28 12.69
N ILE A 88 11.57 -7.56 11.68
CA ILE A 88 12.58 -6.61 11.19
C ILE A 88 11.97 -5.36 10.51
N ASP A 89 10.76 -5.49 9.98
CA ASP A 89 10.00 -4.39 9.37
C ASP A 89 9.38 -3.50 10.44
N LEU A 90 8.84 -4.15 11.49
CA LEU A 90 8.19 -3.47 12.61
C LEU A 90 9.17 -2.59 13.40
N LEU A 91 10.42 -3.02 13.54
CA LEU A 91 11.47 -2.31 14.30
C LEU A 91 12.24 -1.27 13.48
N ALA A 92 11.94 -1.16 12.20
CA ALA A 92 12.68 -0.32 11.29
C ALA A 92 12.30 1.16 11.38
N VAL A 93 13.32 1.99 11.18
CA VAL A 93 13.23 3.45 11.16
C VAL A 93 13.82 4.06 9.88
N ASP A 94 14.14 3.22 8.91
CA ASP A 94 14.69 3.56 7.59
C ASP A 94 13.63 3.43 6.48
N TRP A 95 12.35 3.60 6.84
CA TRP A 95 11.30 3.63 5.82
C TRP A 95 11.36 4.94 5.03
N VAL A 96 11.12 4.83 3.74
CA VAL A 96 10.94 5.96 2.83
C VAL A 96 9.58 5.85 2.17
N ALA A 97 8.91 6.97 1.97
CA ALA A 97 7.74 7.09 1.12
C ALA A 97 8.15 7.72 -0.21
N LEU A 98 7.66 7.14 -1.29
CA LEU A 98 7.93 7.56 -2.66
C LEU A 98 6.80 8.49 -3.10
N ASP A 99 7.13 9.50 -3.89
CA ASP A 99 6.12 10.25 -4.63
C ASP A 99 5.37 9.28 -5.54
N GLN A 100 4.06 9.45 -5.65
CA GLN A 100 3.27 8.69 -6.62
C GLN A 100 3.88 8.86 -8.01
N PRO A 101 3.92 7.81 -8.86
CA PRO A 101 4.18 8.04 -10.27
C PRO A 101 3.16 9.10 -10.73
N ASN A 102 3.63 10.18 -11.36
CA ASN A 102 2.76 11.23 -11.91
C ASN A 102 1.53 10.57 -12.55
N ALA A 103 0.34 11.01 -12.17
CA ALA A 103 -0.94 10.51 -12.65
C ALA A 103 -1.20 10.83 -14.15
N ASP A 104 -0.14 10.83 -14.97
CA ASP A 104 -0.14 11.15 -16.40
C ASP A 104 0.14 9.91 -17.26
N GLY A 105 -0.32 8.72 -16.87
CA GLY A 105 0.00 7.54 -17.65
C GLY A 105 -0.71 6.24 -17.27
N GLY A 106 -1.99 6.16 -17.58
CA GLY A 106 -2.60 4.88 -17.96
C GLY A 106 -3.67 4.36 -17.03
N SER A 107 -4.91 4.76 -17.31
CA SER A 107 -6.04 3.84 -17.19
C SER A 107 -5.78 2.64 -18.10
N VAL A 108 -5.77 1.43 -17.53
CA VAL A 108 -6.19 0.21 -18.23
C VAL A 108 -6.90 -0.70 -17.24
#